data_AF-A0A1V4MKA1-F1
#
_entry.id   AF-A0A1V4MKA1-F1
#
_cell.length_a   1.000
_cell.length_b   1.000
_cell.length_c   1.000
_cell.angle_alpha   90.00
_cell.angle_beta   90.00
_cell.angle_gamma   90.00
#
_symmetry.space_group_name_H-M   'P 1'
#
loop_
_entity.id
_entity.type
_entity.pdbx_description
1 polymer ?
#
loop_
_entity_poly.entity_id
_entity_poly.type
_entity_poly.pdbx_seq_one_letter_code
_entity_poly.pdbx_strand_id
1 'polypeptide(L)'
;MQLKEARKKADIKQTELADKLGVNQSIISFIESGEIYPTAVQQIRINKAVGCDIDWSKHPNAPLTANENEMFQKLYQISCEVLGGEKTAIDFLNKQSPASLRKLFRLAGVDTEVKPLSVNGYPQQMVRQK
;
A
#
# COMPACT_ATOMS: atom_id res chain seq x y z
N MET A 1 -10.05 4.55 -9.38
CA MET A 1 -10.33 5.83 -8.67
C MET A 1 -9.87 5.66 -7.22
N GLN A 2 -9.34 6.71 -6.57
CA GLN A 2 -8.90 6.64 -5.17
C GLN A 2 -10.08 6.86 -4.19
N LEU A 3 -9.93 6.47 -2.92
CA LEU A 3 -10.97 6.61 -1.90
C LEU A 3 -11.48 8.06 -1.77
N LYS A 4 -10.56 9.04 -1.67
CA LYS A 4 -10.92 10.46 -1.53
C LYS A 4 -11.79 10.96 -2.69
N GLU A 5 -11.52 10.48 -3.90
CA GLU A 5 -12.30 10.81 -5.10
C GLU A 5 -13.67 10.13 -5.04
N ALA A 6 -13.72 8.84 -4.69
CA ALA A 6 -14.97 8.08 -4.55
C ALA A 6 -15.89 8.71 -3.50
N ARG A 7 -15.35 9.07 -2.34
CA ARG A 7 -16.10 9.71 -1.25
C ARG A 7 -16.68 11.06 -1.69
N LYS A 8 -15.88 11.89 -2.38
CA LYS A 8 -16.33 13.17 -2.90
C LYS A 8 -17.41 13.01 -3.97
N LYS A 9 -17.32 11.99 -4.83
CA LYS A 9 -18.39 11.67 -5.81
C LYS A 9 -19.69 11.23 -5.14
N ALA A 10 -19.59 10.53 -4.01
CA ALA A 10 -20.73 10.14 -3.20
C ALA A 10 -21.28 11.29 -2.31
N ASP A 11 -20.69 12.49 -2.39
CA ASP A 11 -21.06 13.69 -1.63
C ASP A 11 -21.18 13.48 -0.11
N ILE A 12 -20.26 12.70 0.48
CA ILE A 12 -20.21 12.46 1.93
C ILE A 12 -18.91 12.98 2.54
N LYS A 13 -18.94 13.38 3.81
CA LYS A 13 -17.77 13.78 4.61
C LYS A 13 -17.00 12.56 5.10
N GLN A 14 -15.75 12.77 5.52
CA GLN A 14 -14.94 11.70 6.12
C GLN A 14 -15.59 11.17 7.42
N THR A 15 -16.21 12.05 8.22
CA THR A 15 -16.96 11.67 9.43
C THR A 15 -18.14 10.78 9.09
N GLU A 16 -18.95 11.15 8.11
CA GLU A 16 -20.12 10.38 7.68
C GLU A 16 -19.74 9.00 7.13
N LEU A 17 -18.63 8.92 6.37
CA LEU A 17 -18.10 7.63 5.93
C LEU A 17 -17.61 6.79 7.14
N ALA A 18 -16.98 7.43 8.12
CA ALA A 18 -16.53 6.75 9.33
C ALA A 18 -17.70 6.20 10.15
N ASP A 19 -18.77 6.99 10.29
CA ASP A 19 -20.01 6.61 10.98
C ASP A 19 -20.66 5.41 10.28
N LYS A 20 -20.78 5.43 8.94
CA LYS A 20 -21.27 4.28 8.15
C LYS A 20 -20.43 3.01 8.34
N LEU A 21 -19.16 3.16 8.65
CA LEU A 21 -18.22 2.05 8.83
C LEU A 21 -18.02 1.65 10.30
N GLY A 22 -18.59 2.40 11.25
CA GLY A 22 -18.39 2.18 12.68
C GLY A 22 -16.92 2.32 13.09
N VAL A 23 -16.20 3.29 12.50
CA VAL A 23 -14.78 3.57 12.79
C VAL A 23 -14.59 5.04 13.17
N ASN A 24 -13.43 5.38 13.72
CA ASN A 24 -13.06 6.77 13.95
C ASN A 24 -12.75 7.46 12.60
N GLN A 25 -13.17 8.72 12.43
CA GLN A 25 -12.83 9.54 11.26
C GLN A 25 -11.32 9.60 10.99
N SER A 26 -10.47 9.53 12.02
CA SER A 26 -9.01 9.48 11.85
C SER A 26 -8.58 8.33 10.95
N ILE A 27 -9.25 7.17 11.02
CA ILE A 27 -8.95 6.01 10.17
C ILE A 27 -9.22 6.35 8.69
N ILE A 28 -10.31 7.06 8.40
CA ILE A 28 -10.61 7.50 7.03
C ILE A 28 -9.56 8.49 6.55
N SER A 29 -9.15 9.43 7.41
CA SER A 29 -8.08 10.39 7.10
C SER A 29 -6.77 9.66 6.76
N PHE A 30 -6.36 8.69 7.57
CA PHE A 30 -5.13 7.92 7.37
C PHE A 30 -5.17 7.05 6.11
N ILE A 31 -6.33 6.50 5.75
CA ILE A 31 -6.47 5.78 4.47
C ILE A 31 -6.40 6.77 3.29
N GLU A 32 -7.08 7.92 3.37
CA GLU A 32 -7.06 8.90 2.28
C GLU A 32 -5.70 9.58 2.10
N SER A 33 -4.90 9.73 3.17
CA SER A 33 -3.53 10.25 3.10
C SER A 33 -2.51 9.21 2.63
N GLY A 34 -2.91 7.93 2.61
CA GLY A 34 -2.04 6.82 2.25
C GLY A 34 -1.25 6.24 3.42
N GLU A 35 -1.39 6.77 4.63
CA GLU A 35 -0.68 6.33 5.84
C GLU A 35 -1.03 4.88 6.21
N ILE A 36 -2.31 4.50 6.05
CA ILE A 36 -2.79 3.14 6.33
C ILE A 36 -3.35 2.52 5.06
N TYR A 37 -2.83 1.34 4.69
CA TYR A 37 -3.48 0.51 3.68
C TYR A 37 -4.60 -0.33 4.31
N PRO A 38 -5.86 -0.21 3.86
CA PRO A 38 -6.97 -0.94 4.47
C PRO A 38 -6.93 -2.42 4.11
N THR A 39 -7.39 -3.25 5.04
CA THR A 39 -7.58 -4.70 4.83
C THR A 39 -8.63 -4.99 3.75
N ALA A 40 -8.59 -6.18 3.14
CA ALA A 40 -9.58 -6.57 2.13
C ALA A 40 -11.05 -6.44 2.60
N VAL A 41 -11.32 -6.77 3.87
CA VAL A 41 -12.66 -6.61 4.46
C VAL A 41 -13.05 -5.13 4.54
N GLN A 42 -12.14 -4.27 4.98
CA GLN A 42 -12.37 -2.83 5.01
C GLN A 42 -12.57 -2.26 3.60
N GLN A 43 -11.79 -2.70 2.62
CA GLN A 43 -11.93 -2.31 1.22
C GLN A 43 -13.35 -2.60 0.69
N ILE A 44 -13.87 -3.81 0.93
CA ILE A 44 -15.23 -4.20 0.54
C ILE A 44 -16.27 -3.32 1.22
N ARG A 45 -16.14 -3.09 2.53
CA ARG A 45 -17.08 -2.25 3.30
C ARG A 45 -17.07 -0.81 2.82
N ILE A 46 -15.89 -0.27 2.54
CA ILE A 46 -15.71 1.08 2.01
C ILE A 46 -16.36 1.20 0.64
N ASN A 47 -16.08 0.28 -0.30
CA ASN A 47 -16.70 0.29 -1.64
C ASN A 47 -18.23 0.29 -1.55
N LYS A 48 -18.80 -0.54 -0.66
CA LYS A 48 -20.25 -0.55 -0.40
C LYS A 48 -20.76 0.78 0.16
N ALA A 49 -20.03 1.40 1.09
CA ALA A 49 -20.45 2.63 1.74
C ALA A 49 -20.42 3.86 0.82
N VAL A 50 -19.48 3.90 -0.13
CA VAL A 50 -19.37 4.98 -1.13
C VAL A 50 -20.13 4.69 -2.42
N GLY A 51 -20.57 3.44 -2.65
CA GLY A 51 -21.31 3.02 -3.84
C GLY A 51 -20.49 3.07 -5.13
N CYS A 52 -19.16 3.05 -5.04
CA CYS A 52 -18.23 3.14 -6.16
C CYS A 52 -17.11 2.13 -5.99
N ASP A 53 -16.63 1.60 -7.11
CA ASP A 53 -15.44 0.75 -7.12
C ASP A 53 -14.17 1.59 -6.98
N ILE A 54 -13.52 1.43 -5.84
CA ILE A 54 -12.20 2.01 -5.58
C ILE A 54 -11.13 1.05 -6.12
N ASP A 55 -10.17 1.64 -6.83
CA ASP A 55 -9.00 0.93 -7.32
C ASP A 55 -7.90 1.00 -6.25
N TRP A 56 -7.89 -0.01 -5.37
CA TRP A 56 -6.97 -0.09 -4.24
C TRP A 56 -5.51 -0.30 -4.65
N SER A 57 -5.23 -0.65 -5.91
CA SER A 57 -3.85 -0.73 -6.43
C SER A 57 -3.19 0.64 -6.53
N LYS A 58 -3.98 1.72 -6.65
CA LYS A 58 -3.52 3.11 -6.74
C LYS A 58 -3.21 3.73 -5.38
N HIS A 59 -3.45 3.01 -4.28
CA HIS A 59 -3.17 3.52 -2.95
C HIS A 59 -1.65 3.65 -2.72
N PRO A 60 -1.13 4.74 -2.11
CA PRO A 60 0.31 4.95 -1.95
C PRO A 60 1.04 3.79 -1.29
N ASN A 61 0.43 3.22 -0.24
CA ASN A 61 0.94 2.06 0.48
C ASN A 61 0.27 0.73 0.09
N ALA A 62 -0.30 0.64 -1.13
CA ALA A 62 -0.71 -0.65 -1.67
C ALA A 62 0.48 -1.63 -1.67
N PRO A 63 0.25 -2.93 -1.41
CA PRO A 63 1.27 -3.96 -1.55
C PRO A 63 2.01 -3.83 -2.87
N LEU A 64 3.30 -4.17 -2.85
CA LEU A 64 4.10 -4.18 -4.07
C LEU A 64 3.53 -5.19 -5.08
N THR A 65 3.49 -4.79 -6.33
CA THR A 65 3.19 -5.68 -7.46
C THR A 65 4.30 -6.71 -7.66
N ALA A 66 4.09 -7.72 -8.51
CA ALA A 66 5.11 -8.71 -8.84
C ALA A 66 6.41 -8.06 -9.35
N ASN A 67 6.29 -7.11 -10.28
CA ASN A 67 7.43 -6.41 -10.87
C ASN A 67 8.15 -5.55 -9.83
N GLU A 68 7.39 -4.86 -8.96
CA GLU A 68 7.96 -4.09 -7.86
C GLU A 68 8.66 -4.99 -6.82
N ASN A 69 8.14 -6.19 -6.57
CA ASN A 69 8.79 -7.18 -5.71
C ASN A 69 10.09 -7.70 -6.32
N GLU A 70 10.10 -8.04 -7.62
CA GLU A 70 11.34 -8.45 -8.30
C GLU A 70 12.41 -7.36 -8.17
N MET A 71 12.01 -6.10 -8.33
CA MET A 71 12.93 -4.98 -8.18
C MET A 71 13.36 -4.74 -6.73
N PHE A 72 12.46 -4.93 -5.78
CA PHE A 72 12.81 -4.91 -4.36
C PHE A 72 13.87 -5.97 -4.05
N GLN A 73 13.77 -7.17 -4.64
CA GLN A 73 14.80 -8.21 -4.50
C GLN A 73 16.14 -7.77 -5.09
N LYS A 74 16.15 -7.11 -6.26
CA LYS A 74 17.40 -6.54 -6.82
C LYS A 74 17.99 -5.46 -5.90
N LEU A 75 17.14 -4.58 -5.37
CA LEU A 75 17.55 -3.55 -4.42
C LEU A 75 18.10 -4.16 -3.13
N TYR A 76 17.51 -5.26 -2.67
CA TYR A 76 17.97 -6.02 -1.52
C TYR A 76 19.37 -6.58 -1.72
N GLN A 77 19.65 -7.20 -2.87
CA GLN A 77 20.99 -7.72 -3.18
C GLN A 77 22.04 -6.60 -3.16
N ILE A 78 21.77 -5.47 -3.85
CA ILE A 78 22.67 -4.31 -3.85
C ILE A 78 22.87 -3.76 -2.43
N SER A 79 21.78 -3.68 -1.65
CA SER A 79 21.85 -3.18 -0.28
C SER A 79 22.72 -4.07 0.60
N CYS A 80 22.69 -5.39 0.41
CA CYS A 80 23.57 -6.33 1.13
C CYS A 80 25.05 -6.07 0.81
N GLU A 81 25.38 -5.86 -0.47
CA GLU A 81 26.74 -5.57 -0.93
C GLU A 81 27.27 -4.24 -0.39
N VAL A 82 26.44 -3.20 -0.35
CA VAL A 82 26.85 -1.84 0.03
C VAL A 82 26.83 -1.62 1.55
N LEU A 83 25.84 -2.18 2.26
CA LEU A 83 25.62 -1.92 3.69
C LEU A 83 26.29 -2.96 4.62
N GLY A 84 27.09 -3.87 4.06
CA GLY A 84 27.90 -4.81 4.83
C GLY A 84 27.10 -5.97 5.44
N GLY A 85 26.04 -6.43 4.76
CA GLY A 85 25.33 -7.66 5.10
C GLY A 85 23.81 -7.56 5.18
N GLU A 86 23.19 -8.74 5.24
CA GLU A 86 21.74 -8.96 5.19
C GLU A 86 20.97 -8.18 6.26
N LYS A 87 21.41 -8.22 7.52
CA LYS A 87 20.69 -7.57 8.63
C LYS A 87 20.52 -6.06 8.41
N THR A 88 21.60 -5.36 8.05
CA THR A 88 21.58 -3.91 7.84
C THR A 88 20.74 -3.53 6.62
N ALA A 89 20.80 -4.34 5.56
CA ALA A 89 19.99 -4.17 4.36
C ALA A 89 18.49 -4.34 4.67
N ILE A 90 18.12 -5.38 5.41
CA ILE A 90 16.74 -5.62 5.85
C ILE A 90 16.25 -4.46 6.73
N ASP A 91 17.04 -4.02 7.72
CA ASP A 91 16.67 -2.91 8.60
C ASP A 91 16.48 -1.59 7.83
N PHE A 92 17.27 -1.35 6.79
CA PHE A 92 17.14 -0.18 5.92
C PHE A 92 15.85 -0.24 5.08
N LEU A 93 15.59 -1.38 4.43
CA LEU A 93 14.46 -1.55 3.54
C LEU A 93 13.12 -1.61 4.30
N ASN A 94 13.09 -2.24 5.47
CA ASN A 94 11.89 -2.30 6.32
C ASN A 94 11.45 -0.93 6.85
N LYS A 95 12.35 0.06 6.86
CA LYS A 95 12.01 1.45 7.20
C LYS A 95 11.35 2.19 6.04
N GLN A 96 11.36 1.64 4.83
CA GLN A 96 10.76 2.25 3.66
C GLN A 96 9.30 1.83 3.50
N SER A 97 8.43 2.80 3.25
CA SER A 97 7.07 2.50 2.82
C SER A 97 7.05 2.09 1.33
N PRO A 98 6.01 1.37 0.86
CA PRO A 98 5.83 1.10 -0.56
C PRO A 98 5.86 2.37 -1.42
N ALA A 99 5.32 3.49 -0.92
CA ALA A 99 5.40 4.78 -1.61
C ALA A 99 6.83 5.30 -1.78
N SER A 100 7.68 5.17 -0.75
CA SER A 100 9.09 5.54 -0.81
C SER A 100 9.85 4.67 -1.81
N LEU A 101 9.61 3.35 -1.80
CA LEU A 101 10.21 2.42 -2.74
C LEU A 101 9.83 2.77 -4.18
N ARG A 102 8.54 3.00 -4.46
CA ARG A 102 8.06 3.47 -5.77
C ARG A 102 8.69 4.79 -6.23
N LYS A 103 9.00 5.68 -5.30
CA LYS A 103 9.71 6.93 -5.60
C LYS A 103 11.16 6.66 -6.01
N LEU A 104 11.86 5.79 -5.27
CA LEU A 104 13.22 5.37 -5.62
C LEU A 104 13.25 4.68 -7.00
N PHE A 105 12.30 3.79 -7.24
CA PHE A 105 12.12 3.08 -8.51
C PHE A 105 11.96 4.03 -9.71
N ARG A 106 11.12 5.05 -9.59
CA ARG A 106 11.00 6.10 -10.61
C ARG A 106 12.26 6.92 -10.78
N LEU A 107 12.95 7.28 -9.68
CA LEU A 107 14.22 8.03 -9.76
C LEU A 107 15.33 7.21 -10.44
N ALA A 108 15.28 5.89 -10.33
CA ALA A 108 16.17 4.98 -11.04
C ALA A 108 15.78 4.75 -12.51
N GLY A 109 14.72 5.40 -13.01
CA GLY A 109 14.29 5.29 -14.41
C GLY A 109 13.53 4.00 -14.74
N VAL A 110 12.93 3.33 -13.74
CA VAL A 110 12.17 2.09 -13.97
C VAL A 110 10.67 2.38 -14.04
N ASP A 111 10.07 2.13 -15.20
CA ASP A 111 8.61 2.13 -15.37
C ASP A 111 8.01 0.80 -14.94
N THR A 112 7.25 0.82 -13.85
CA THR A 112 6.56 -0.35 -13.30
C THR A 112 5.20 -0.51 -13.98
N GLU A 113 5.15 -1.08 -15.18
CA GLU A 113 3.87 -1.51 -15.76
C GLU A 113 3.30 -2.70 -14.98
N VAL A 114 1.99 -2.67 -14.72
CA VAL A 114 1.28 -3.55 -13.78
C VAL A 114 0.77 -4.81 -14.48
N LYS A 115 1.20 -5.99 -14.03
CA LYS A 115 0.45 -7.24 -14.24
C LYS A 115 -0.02 -7.76 -12.88
N PRO A 116 -1.34 -7.91 -12.63
CA PRO A 116 -1.84 -8.33 -11.33
C PRO A 116 -1.44 -9.78 -11.02
N LEU A 117 -1.02 -10.02 -9.77
CA LEU A 117 -0.65 -11.35 -9.29
C LEU A 117 -1.91 -12.21 -9.06
N SER A 118 -1.91 -13.40 -9.65
CA SER A 118 -2.79 -14.52 -9.29
C SER A 118 -2.48 -14.96 -7.86
N VAL A 119 -3.45 -14.74 -6.97
CA VAL A 119 -3.73 -15.15 -5.57
C VAL A 119 -2.82 -16.09 -4.73
N ASN A 120 -1.72 -16.68 -5.20
CA ASN A 120 -0.98 -17.71 -4.45
C ASN A 120 0.48 -17.36 -4.08
N GLY A 121 0.87 -16.08 -4.09
CA GLY A 121 2.28 -15.68 -3.99
C GLY A 121 2.69 -14.86 -2.76
N TYR A 122 1.90 -14.81 -1.68
CA TYR A 122 2.33 -14.12 -0.46
C TYR A 122 3.38 -14.95 0.29
N PRO A 123 4.57 -14.41 0.64
CA PRO A 123 5.29 -14.89 1.79
C PRO A 123 4.43 -14.61 3.02
N GLN A 124 3.91 -15.67 3.62
CA GLN A 124 3.29 -15.57 4.94
C GLN A 124 4.37 -15.16 5.95
N GLN A 125 4.00 -14.24 6.85
CA GLN A 125 4.69 -13.87 8.09
C GLN A 125 5.71 -12.71 8.00
N MET A 126 5.19 -11.49 8.18
CA MET A 126 5.76 -10.57 9.17
C MET A 126 4.69 -10.29 10.22
N VAL A 127 4.38 -11.34 10.99
CA VAL A 127 3.68 -11.19 12.27
C VAL A 127 4.66 -10.49 13.20
N ARG A 128 4.37 -9.24 13.57
CA ARG A 128 5.02 -8.58 14.70
C ARG A 128 4.89 -9.51 15.91
N GLN A 129 6.00 -10.14 16.31
CA GLN A 129 6.09 -10.68 17.66
C GLN A 129 6.33 -9.52 18.61
N LYS A 130 5.61 -9.59 19.72
CA LYS A 130 5.44 -8.56 20.75
C LYS A 130 6.74 -8.18 21.43
#